data_AF-G3MU50-F1
#
_entry.id   AF-G3MU50-F1
#
_cell.length_a   1.000
_cell.length_b   1.000
_cell.length_c   1.000
_cell.angle_alpha   90.00
_cell.angle_beta   90.00
_cell.angle_gamma   90.00
#
_symmetry.space_group_name_H-M   'P 1'
#
loop_
_entity.id
_entity.type
_entity.pdbx_description
1 polymer ?
#
loop_
_entity_poly.entity_id
_entity_poly.type
_entity_poly.pdbx_seq_one_letter_code
_entity_poly.pdbx_strand_id
1 'polypeptide(L)'
;MPKSTTTTTAIPDDNYLAYDYDTDYDIYKTIYNISTKTNLYLEIATIIVNFFHLIVLLQKEMRLCAVYIFMIGLCISDIILTSINFYNQAGELGWLPILFAGSDGISCLREDYIEINIGMLSMSTTSQITCRLSLWLAILMAVIRLLSVTFPMSQRVKNFTAAKGSVIILIICLMFWILYSTWQFALFRVLWLPDNASELCQVMFESSIKPRYVLATPANLPQMLSNWGFIEFIVNFSSAIIYPLLTISLLIALLKIKQRRQNLQRKDTEPADNTTKLILFMTITFVLSEGLSGFNALLMYNIEKIEENCPDFV
;
A
#
# COMPACT_ATOMS: atom_id res chain seq x y z
N MET A 1 -40.68 15.75 -71.75
CA MET A 1 -39.29 15.25 -71.82
C MET A 1 -39.02 14.39 -70.59
N PRO A 2 -38.40 13.21 -70.72
CA PRO A 2 -38.53 12.10 -69.76
C PRO A 2 -37.20 11.65 -69.11
N LYS A 3 -37.28 10.93 -67.97
CA LYS A 3 -36.50 9.73 -67.52
C LYS A 3 -36.75 9.54 -66.01
N SER A 4 -37.38 8.44 -65.56
CA SER A 4 -36.75 7.13 -65.24
C SER A 4 -35.90 7.24 -63.96
N THR A 5 -36.03 6.49 -62.86
CA THR A 5 -36.16 5.04 -62.64
C THR A 5 -36.41 4.85 -61.12
N THR A 6 -37.40 4.08 -60.66
CA THR A 6 -37.28 2.75 -60.00
C THR A 6 -36.00 2.58 -59.16
N THR A 7 -35.99 2.21 -57.87
CA THR A 7 -36.32 0.86 -57.38
C THR A 7 -36.25 0.83 -55.85
N THR A 8 -37.26 0.19 -55.26
CA THR A 8 -37.42 -0.35 -53.91
C THR A 8 -36.27 -1.26 -53.46
N THR A 9 -35.93 -1.25 -52.17
CA THR A 9 -35.68 -2.48 -51.38
C THR A 9 -35.75 -2.14 -49.88
N ALA A 10 -36.71 -2.75 -49.19
CA ALA A 10 -36.81 -2.81 -47.74
C ALA A 10 -35.80 -3.85 -47.19
N ILE A 11 -35.24 -3.59 -46.01
CA ILE A 11 -34.70 -4.63 -45.11
C ILE A 11 -35.16 -4.27 -43.67
N PRO A 12 -35.85 -5.19 -42.95
CA PRO A 12 -36.45 -4.95 -41.63
C PRO A 12 -35.56 -5.37 -40.45
N ASP A 13 -35.88 -4.82 -39.28
CA ASP A 13 -35.70 -5.32 -37.90
C ASP A 13 -34.50 -6.21 -37.55
N ASP A 14 -33.41 -5.59 -37.10
CA ASP A 14 -32.43 -6.25 -36.23
C ASP A 14 -32.76 -5.94 -34.75
N ASN A 15 -33.48 -6.87 -34.13
CA ASN A 15 -33.47 -7.09 -32.68
C ASN A 15 -32.03 -7.45 -32.26
N TYR A 16 -31.22 -6.45 -31.90
CA TYR A 16 -30.03 -6.71 -31.10
C TYR A 16 -30.46 -6.87 -29.63
N LEU A 17 -30.24 -8.07 -29.11
CA LEU A 17 -30.27 -8.37 -27.68
C LEU A 17 -29.41 -7.35 -26.92
N ALA A 18 -30.02 -6.29 -26.38
CA ALA A 18 -29.47 -5.55 -25.25
C ALA A 18 -29.69 -6.40 -23.99
N TYR A 19 -28.95 -7.51 -23.88
CA TYR A 19 -28.95 -8.38 -22.72
C TYR A 19 -27.72 -8.08 -21.84
N ASP A 20 -28.01 -7.81 -20.57
CA ASP A 20 -27.17 -7.91 -19.36
C ASP A 20 -26.02 -6.92 -19.08
N TYR A 21 -25.44 -6.24 -20.08
CA TYR A 21 -24.26 -5.39 -19.81
C TYR A 21 -24.52 -4.22 -18.83
N ASP A 22 -25.69 -3.58 -18.89
CA ASP A 22 -26.03 -2.46 -17.99
C ASP A 22 -26.32 -2.93 -16.55
N THR A 23 -26.90 -4.12 -16.38
CA THR A 23 -27.31 -4.60 -15.04
C THR A 23 -26.10 -5.04 -14.23
N ASP A 24 -25.18 -5.78 -14.85
CA ASP A 24 -23.91 -6.17 -14.22
C ASP A 24 -23.09 -4.93 -13.85
N TYR A 25 -22.94 -3.97 -14.78
CA TYR A 25 -22.21 -2.72 -14.54
C TYR A 25 -22.78 -1.94 -13.34
N ASP A 26 -24.11 -1.85 -13.22
CA ASP A 26 -24.77 -1.19 -12.11
C ASP A 26 -24.57 -1.91 -10.77
N ILE A 27 -24.59 -3.25 -10.76
CA ILE A 27 -24.31 -4.05 -9.56
C ILE A 27 -22.88 -3.82 -9.10
N TYR A 28 -21.88 -3.92 -10.00
CA TYR A 28 -20.47 -3.68 -9.67
C TYR A 28 -20.25 -2.27 -9.13
N LYS A 29 -20.82 -1.26 -9.78
CA LYS A 29 -20.73 0.14 -9.35
C LYS A 29 -21.39 0.37 -7.99
N THR A 30 -22.51 -0.29 -7.72
CA THR A 30 -23.19 -0.22 -6.43
C THR A 30 -22.37 -0.85 -5.32
N ILE A 31 -21.84 -2.07 -5.56
CA ILE A 31 -20.97 -2.78 -4.62
C ILE A 31 -19.71 -1.97 -4.34
N TYR A 32 -19.06 -1.44 -5.39
CA TYR A 32 -17.88 -0.59 -5.29
C TYR A 32 -18.17 0.63 -4.42
N ASN A 33 -19.24 1.38 -4.71
CA ASN A 33 -19.62 2.56 -3.94
C ASN A 33 -19.91 2.25 -2.46
N ILE A 34 -20.60 1.14 -2.17
CA ILE A 34 -20.86 0.71 -0.79
C ILE A 34 -19.54 0.33 -0.09
N SER A 35 -18.67 -0.40 -0.78
CA SER A 35 -17.35 -0.81 -0.28
C SER A 35 -16.48 0.40 0.04
N THR A 36 -16.34 1.35 -0.89
CA THR A 36 -15.55 2.56 -0.71
C THR A 36 -16.08 3.43 0.42
N LYS A 37 -17.40 3.61 0.52
CA LYS A 37 -18.00 4.34 1.65
C LYS A 37 -17.73 3.65 2.99
N THR A 38 -17.87 2.33 3.03
CA THR A 38 -17.58 1.53 4.24
C THR A 38 -16.11 1.65 4.63
N ASN A 39 -15.21 1.58 3.65
CA ASN A 39 -13.78 1.73 3.86
C ASN A 39 -13.44 3.12 4.43
N LEU A 40 -14.00 4.20 3.89
CA LEU A 40 -13.80 5.56 4.43
C LEU A 40 -14.20 5.67 5.91
N TYR A 41 -15.33 5.08 6.32
CA TYR A 41 -15.73 5.09 7.73
C TYR A 41 -14.75 4.30 8.62
N LEU A 42 -14.24 3.16 8.12
CA LEU A 42 -13.24 2.36 8.83
C LEU A 42 -11.89 3.08 8.93
N GLU A 43 -11.48 3.81 7.90
CA GLU A 43 -10.25 4.62 7.89
C GLU A 43 -10.32 5.75 8.92
N ILE A 44 -11.44 6.48 8.99
CA ILE A 44 -11.66 7.51 10.03
C ILE A 44 -11.55 6.90 11.42
N ALA A 45 -12.23 5.77 11.66
CA ALA A 45 -12.19 5.07 12.94
C ALA A 45 -10.75 4.63 13.30
N THR A 46 -10.00 4.13 12.31
CA THR A 46 -8.61 3.70 12.48
C THR A 46 -7.69 4.85 12.87
N ILE A 47 -7.83 6.01 12.22
CA ILE A 47 -7.05 7.21 12.57
C ILE A 47 -7.31 7.62 14.02
N ILE A 48 -8.58 7.66 14.43
CA ILE A 48 -8.98 8.05 15.79
C ILE A 48 -8.39 7.07 16.82
N VAL A 49 -8.56 5.76 16.61
CA VAL A 49 -8.06 4.72 17.53
C VAL A 49 -6.54 4.76 17.62
N ASN A 50 -5.83 4.89 16.49
CA ASN A 50 -4.37 4.96 16.49
C ASN A 50 -3.86 6.24 17.15
N PHE A 51 -4.59 7.35 17.04
CA PHE A 51 -4.25 8.59 17.75
C PHE A 51 -4.35 8.42 19.28
N PHE A 52 -5.44 7.81 19.77
CA PHE A 52 -5.56 7.49 21.20
C PHE A 52 -4.48 6.51 21.67
N HIS A 53 -4.20 5.47 20.87
CA HIS A 53 -3.15 4.51 21.17
C HIS A 53 -1.76 5.18 21.24
N LEU A 54 -1.48 6.11 20.32
CA LEU A 54 -0.25 6.90 20.32
C LEU A 54 -0.11 7.74 21.59
N ILE A 55 -1.19 8.41 22.03
CA ILE A 55 -1.19 9.20 23.28
C ILE A 55 -0.79 8.32 24.48
N VAL A 56 -1.36 7.12 24.58
CA VAL A 56 -1.05 6.17 25.66
C VAL A 56 0.41 5.71 25.59
N LEU A 57 0.92 5.40 24.39
CA LEU A 57 2.28 4.92 24.21
C LEU A 57 3.36 6.00 24.44
N LEU A 58 3.03 7.28 24.27
CA LEU A 58 3.94 8.40 24.53
C LEU A 58 4.20 8.63 26.03
N GLN A 59 3.47 7.97 26.93
CA GLN A 59 3.72 8.02 28.36
C GLN A 59 5.14 7.56 28.71
N LYS A 60 5.77 8.27 29.65
CA LYS A 60 7.22 8.15 29.94
C LYS A 60 7.66 6.72 30.26
N GLU A 61 6.87 5.98 31.03
CA GLU A 61 7.18 4.62 31.49
C GLU A 61 7.24 3.60 30.34
N MET A 62 6.42 3.79 29.31
CA MET A 62 6.30 2.85 28.18
C MET A 62 7.52 2.96 27.24
N ARG A 63 8.10 4.15 27.10
CA ARG A 63 9.22 4.40 26.17
C ARG A 63 10.55 3.75 26.56
N LEU A 64 10.60 3.06 27.69
CA LEU A 64 11.79 2.33 28.15
C LEU A 64 11.92 0.95 27.50
N CYS A 65 10.83 0.39 26.99
CA CYS A 65 10.83 -0.93 26.34
C CYS A 65 10.93 -0.80 24.82
N ALA A 66 11.83 -1.58 24.22
CA ALA A 66 11.97 -1.72 22.77
C ALA A 66 10.63 -1.93 22.04
N VAL A 67 9.81 -2.84 22.56
CA VAL A 67 8.53 -3.22 21.96
C VAL A 67 7.60 -2.02 21.79
N TYR A 68 7.52 -1.15 22.80
CA TYR A 68 6.66 0.04 22.75
C TYR A 68 7.22 1.10 21.80
N ILE A 69 8.55 1.19 21.63
CA ILE A 69 9.16 2.09 20.64
C ILE A 69 8.78 1.68 19.22
N PHE A 70 8.89 0.38 18.90
CA PHE A 70 8.42 -0.13 17.60
C PHE A 70 6.92 0.09 17.41
N MET A 71 6.13 -0.09 18.47
CA MET A 71 4.68 0.14 18.43
C MET A 71 4.31 1.61 18.18
N ILE A 72 5.08 2.56 18.73
CA ILE A 72 4.93 3.99 18.41
C ILE A 72 5.18 4.22 16.92
N GLY A 73 6.27 3.65 16.39
CA GLY A 73 6.58 3.72 14.95
C GLY A 73 5.46 3.16 14.08
N LEU A 74 4.88 2.01 14.46
CA LEU A 74 3.71 1.44 13.80
C LEU A 74 2.53 2.40 13.82
N CYS A 75 2.14 2.93 14.98
CA CYS A 75 0.99 3.82 15.09
C CYS A 75 1.13 5.08 14.24
N ILE A 76 2.32 5.69 14.23
CA ILE A 76 2.60 6.86 13.39
C ILE A 76 2.50 6.48 11.91
N SER A 77 3.03 5.32 11.54
CA SER A 77 2.97 4.82 10.17
C SER A 77 1.51 4.60 9.74
N ASP A 78 0.74 3.88 10.54
CA ASP A 78 -0.66 3.58 10.23
C ASP A 78 -1.51 4.86 10.14
N ILE A 79 -1.25 5.87 10.98
CA ILE A 79 -1.91 7.18 10.88
C ILE A 79 -1.58 7.85 9.54
N ILE A 80 -0.31 7.92 9.15
CA ILE A 80 0.10 8.56 7.90
C ILE A 80 -0.50 7.85 6.69
N LEU A 81 -0.39 6.51 6.64
CA LEU A 81 -0.91 5.69 5.55
C LEU A 81 -2.43 5.85 5.42
N THR A 82 -3.16 5.68 6.53
CA THR A 82 -4.62 5.77 6.53
C THR A 82 -5.09 7.18 6.18
N SER A 83 -4.36 8.23 6.60
CA SER A 83 -4.69 9.61 6.25
C SER A 83 -4.54 9.89 4.75
N ILE A 84 -3.52 9.34 4.10
CA ILE A 84 -3.32 9.49 2.65
C ILE A 84 -4.39 8.70 1.89
N ASN A 85 -4.68 7.46 2.31
CA ASN A 85 -5.72 6.64 1.67
C ASN A 85 -7.10 7.29 1.78
N PHE A 86 -7.44 7.82 2.96
CA PHE A 86 -8.66 8.58 3.19
C PHE A 86 -8.73 9.80 2.28
N TYR A 87 -7.64 10.57 2.18
CA TYR A 87 -7.60 11.75 1.33
C TYR A 87 -7.86 11.41 -0.15
N ASN A 88 -7.23 10.35 -0.66
CA ASN A 88 -7.38 9.93 -2.05
C ASN A 88 -8.82 9.44 -2.33
N GLN A 89 -9.36 8.55 -1.49
CA GLN A 89 -10.71 8.01 -1.68
C GLN A 89 -11.81 9.06 -1.46
N ALA A 90 -11.64 9.95 -0.48
CA ALA A 90 -12.56 11.07 -0.27
C ALA A 90 -12.51 12.07 -1.43
N GLY A 91 -11.35 12.22 -2.07
CA GLY A 91 -11.18 12.97 -3.31
C GLY A 91 -11.97 12.36 -4.47
N GLU A 92 -11.83 11.05 -4.69
CA GLU A 92 -12.56 10.31 -5.75
C GLU A 92 -14.09 10.39 -5.58
N LEU A 93 -14.59 10.38 -4.34
CA LEU A 93 -16.01 10.52 -4.04
C LEU A 93 -16.50 11.97 -4.01
N GLY A 94 -15.63 12.96 -4.26
CA GLY A 94 -15.95 14.38 -4.26
C GLY A 94 -16.24 14.97 -2.88
N TRP A 95 -15.87 14.27 -1.79
CA TRP A 95 -16.00 14.79 -0.42
C TRP A 95 -14.94 15.85 -0.10
N LEU A 96 -13.77 15.75 -0.75
CA LEU A 96 -12.66 16.68 -0.61
C LEU A 96 -12.18 17.13 -2.00
N PRO A 97 -11.69 18.38 -2.13
CA PRO A 97 -11.04 18.79 -3.36
C PRO A 97 -9.73 18.03 -3.54
N ILE A 98 -9.55 17.42 -4.72
CA ILE A 98 -8.29 16.79 -5.12
C ILE A 98 -7.29 17.91 -5.42
N LEU A 99 -6.48 18.26 -4.43
CA LEU A 99 -5.46 19.32 -4.51
C LEU A 99 -4.35 18.94 -5.49
N PHE A 100 -4.13 17.64 -5.66
CA PHE A 100 -3.13 17.08 -6.54
C PHE A 100 -3.79 16.18 -7.59
N ALA A 101 -4.83 16.70 -8.25
CA ALA A 101 -5.40 16.01 -9.40
C ALA A 101 -4.25 15.70 -10.38
N GLY A 102 -4.26 14.50 -10.96
CA GLY A 102 -3.43 14.21 -12.12
C GLY A 102 -3.63 15.31 -13.16
N SER A 103 -2.68 15.47 -14.09
CA SER A 103 -2.93 16.35 -15.22
C SER A 103 -4.05 15.73 -16.06
N ASP A 104 -5.32 16.01 -15.72
CA ASP A 104 -6.50 15.62 -16.50
C ASP A 104 -6.57 16.40 -17.82
N GLY A 105 -5.62 17.32 -18.05
CA GLY A 105 -5.39 17.94 -19.35
C GLY A 105 -4.52 17.05 -20.23
N ILE A 106 -4.78 17.11 -21.54
CA ILE A 106 -3.94 16.53 -22.60
C ILE A 106 -2.47 16.85 -22.30
N SER A 107 -1.66 15.82 -22.01
CA SER A 107 -0.22 16.00 -21.81
C SER A 107 0.41 16.36 -23.14
N CYS A 108 0.95 17.56 -23.24
CA CYS A 108 1.59 18.06 -24.46
C CYS A 108 3.05 17.65 -24.58
N LEU A 109 3.55 16.81 -23.68
CA LEU A 109 4.91 16.31 -23.70
C LEU A 109 5.15 15.31 -24.84
N ARG A 110 6.39 15.21 -25.32
CA ARG A 110 6.85 14.19 -26.25
C ARG A 110 6.50 12.77 -25.74
N GLU A 111 6.09 11.90 -26.65
CA GLU A 111 5.64 10.51 -26.38
C GLU A 111 6.66 9.66 -25.62
N ASP A 112 7.97 9.96 -25.72
CA ASP A 112 9.02 9.28 -24.96
C ASP A 112 8.96 9.56 -23.44
N TYR A 113 8.10 10.49 -23.00
CA TYR A 113 8.02 10.94 -21.62
C TYR A 113 6.59 11.09 -21.11
N ILE A 114 6.42 10.82 -19.80
CA ILE A 114 5.14 10.96 -19.10
C ILE A 114 5.29 12.07 -18.04
N GLU A 115 4.36 13.03 -18.04
CA GLU A 115 4.30 14.11 -17.04
C GLU A 115 3.91 13.56 -15.66
N ILE A 116 4.68 13.91 -14.62
CA ILE A 116 4.43 13.47 -13.24
C ILE A 116 3.99 14.66 -12.37
N ASN A 117 2.86 14.50 -11.66
CA ASN A 117 2.48 15.43 -10.61
C ASN A 117 3.26 15.15 -9.32
N ILE A 118 4.09 16.11 -8.89
CA ILE A 118 4.93 16.01 -7.68
C ILE A 118 4.09 15.72 -6.42
N GLY A 119 2.89 16.29 -6.31
CA GLY A 119 2.02 16.10 -5.16
C GLY A 119 1.52 14.67 -5.05
N MET A 120 0.94 14.14 -6.13
CA MET A 120 0.47 12.76 -6.20
C MET A 120 1.62 11.76 -6.03
N LEU A 121 2.78 12.04 -6.65
CA LEU A 121 3.99 11.25 -6.49
C LEU A 121 4.44 11.19 -5.03
N SER A 122 4.46 12.34 -4.34
CA SER A 122 4.88 12.42 -2.94
C SER A 122 3.94 11.63 -2.03
N MET A 123 2.63 11.70 -2.27
CA MET A 123 1.62 10.94 -1.52
C MET A 123 1.76 9.45 -1.76
N SER A 124 1.83 9.01 -3.02
CA SER A 124 2.01 7.60 -3.37
C SER A 124 3.29 7.03 -2.77
N THR A 125 4.41 7.74 -2.90
CA THR A 125 5.70 7.31 -2.35
C THR A 125 5.68 7.25 -0.84
N THR A 126 5.05 8.22 -0.18
CA THR A 126 4.89 8.23 1.28
C THR A 126 4.05 7.04 1.74
N SER A 127 2.93 6.76 1.07
CA SER A 127 2.10 5.57 1.38
C SER A 127 2.89 4.28 1.23
N GLN A 128 3.67 4.12 0.15
CA GLN A 128 4.51 2.94 -0.07
C GLN A 128 5.58 2.77 1.02
N ILE A 129 6.31 3.83 1.35
CA ILE A 129 7.32 3.81 2.42
C ILE A 129 6.68 3.43 3.74
N THR A 130 5.58 4.08 4.09
CA THR A 130 4.90 3.91 5.36
C THR A 130 4.27 2.52 5.50
N CYS A 131 3.68 1.99 4.42
CA CYS A 131 3.14 0.63 4.39
C CYS A 131 4.25 -0.40 4.63
N ARG A 132 5.34 -0.33 3.87
CA ARG A 132 6.50 -1.23 4.02
C ARG A 132 7.11 -1.11 5.41
N LEU A 133 7.29 0.11 5.90
CA LEU A 133 7.79 0.36 7.23
C LEU A 133 6.91 -0.30 8.30
N SER A 134 5.58 -0.13 8.25
CA SER A 134 4.67 -0.72 9.24
C SER A 134 4.83 -2.24 9.31
N LEU A 135 4.85 -2.92 8.16
CA LEU A 135 5.04 -4.37 8.08
C LEU A 135 6.38 -4.83 8.69
N TRP A 136 7.47 -4.16 8.32
CA TRP A 136 8.80 -4.55 8.80
C TRP A 136 9.04 -4.18 10.26
N LEU A 137 8.45 -3.08 10.76
CA LEU A 137 8.46 -2.76 12.19
C LEU A 137 7.67 -3.81 13.00
N ALA A 138 6.58 -4.36 12.46
CA ALA A 138 5.84 -5.44 13.10
C ALA A 138 6.66 -6.73 13.18
N ILE A 139 7.38 -7.08 12.12
CA ILE A 139 8.34 -8.20 12.08
C ILE A 139 9.45 -7.99 13.12
N LEU A 140 10.08 -6.81 13.13
CA LEU A 140 11.14 -6.48 14.10
C LEU A 140 10.65 -6.55 15.54
N MET A 141 9.42 -6.08 15.80
CA MET A 141 8.78 -6.21 17.10
C MET A 141 8.60 -7.69 17.49
N ALA A 142 8.14 -8.54 16.58
CA ALA A 142 7.99 -9.97 16.81
C ALA A 142 9.33 -10.67 17.09
N VAL A 143 10.38 -10.34 16.32
CA VAL A 143 11.75 -10.83 16.54
C VAL A 143 12.25 -10.43 17.93
N ILE A 144 12.10 -9.15 18.30
CA ILE A 144 12.57 -8.65 19.59
C ILE A 144 11.85 -9.34 20.75
N ARG A 145 10.53 -9.51 20.66
CA ARG A 145 9.76 -10.27 21.65
C ARG A 145 10.26 -11.71 21.74
N LEU A 146 10.48 -12.38 20.61
CA LEU A 146 10.97 -13.75 20.58
C LEU A 146 12.37 -13.87 21.21
N LEU A 147 13.28 -12.94 20.90
CA LEU A 147 14.63 -12.91 21.45
C LEU A 147 14.63 -12.62 22.96
N SER A 148 13.85 -11.65 23.42
CA SER A 148 13.71 -11.34 24.85
C SER A 148 13.18 -12.51 25.67
N VAL A 149 12.23 -13.27 25.10
CA VAL A 149 11.62 -14.43 25.76
C VAL A 149 12.55 -15.64 25.75
N THR A 150 13.27 -15.87 24.65
CA THR A 150 14.11 -17.07 24.48
C THR A 150 15.49 -16.94 25.13
N PHE A 151 16.08 -15.74 25.11
CA PHE A 151 17.44 -15.49 25.60
C PHE A 151 17.50 -14.34 26.63
N PRO A 152 16.80 -14.48 27.78
CA PRO A 152 16.75 -13.41 28.78
C PRO A 152 18.13 -13.04 29.38
N MET A 153 19.10 -13.95 29.32
CA MET A 153 20.45 -13.76 29.88
C MET A 153 21.50 -13.23 28.90
N SER A 154 21.17 -13.07 27.61
CA SER A 154 22.15 -12.56 26.64
C SER A 154 22.32 -11.05 26.77
N GLN A 155 23.51 -10.59 27.13
CA GLN A 155 23.81 -9.16 27.22
C GLN A 155 23.65 -8.45 25.87
N ARG A 156 23.92 -9.15 24.75
CA ARG A 156 23.71 -8.60 23.40
C ARG A 156 22.23 -8.34 23.13
N VAL A 157 21.36 -9.28 23.51
CA VAL A 157 19.91 -9.11 23.41
C VAL A 157 19.48 -7.94 24.30
N LYS A 158 19.94 -7.88 25.55
CA LYS A 158 19.61 -6.75 26.45
C LYS A 158 19.98 -5.38 25.87
N ASN A 159 21.14 -5.25 25.22
CA ASN A 159 21.55 -4.01 24.57
C ASN A 159 20.69 -3.70 23.33
N PHE A 160 20.36 -4.72 22.53
CA PHE A 160 19.50 -4.58 21.34
C PHE A 160 18.06 -4.20 21.71
N THR A 161 17.56 -4.74 22.82
CA THR A 161 16.22 -4.46 23.38
C THR A 161 16.20 -3.26 24.32
N ALA A 162 17.31 -2.55 24.48
CA ALA A 162 17.34 -1.28 25.20
C ALA A 162 16.73 -0.18 24.33
N ALA A 163 16.05 0.78 24.96
CA ALA A 163 15.38 1.88 24.27
C ALA A 163 16.26 2.61 23.23
N LYS A 164 17.50 2.94 23.60
CA LYS A 164 18.46 3.61 22.71
C LYS A 164 18.77 2.78 21.46
N GLY A 165 18.99 1.47 21.63
CA GLY A 165 19.25 0.56 20.51
C GLY A 165 18.05 0.45 19.59
N SER A 166 16.84 0.33 20.14
CA SER A 166 15.60 0.26 19.37
C SER A 166 15.30 1.52 18.56
N VAL A 167 15.58 2.71 19.11
CA VAL A 167 15.46 3.97 18.34
C VAL A 167 16.44 4.02 17.18
N ILE A 168 17.70 3.59 17.37
CA ILE A 168 18.69 3.55 16.30
C ILE A 168 18.25 2.58 15.20
N ILE A 169 17.77 1.39 15.55
CA ILE A 169 17.25 0.40 14.58
C ILE A 169 16.06 0.98 13.81
N LEU A 170 15.12 1.63 14.49
CA LEU A 170 13.97 2.27 13.86
C LEU A 170 14.40 3.33 12.83
N ILE A 171 15.37 4.18 13.19
CA ILE A 171 15.92 5.20 12.26
C ILE A 171 16.60 4.55 11.06
N ILE A 172 17.39 3.50 11.27
CA ILE A 172 18.04 2.77 10.17
C ILE A 172 16.99 2.16 9.23
N CYS A 173 15.95 1.53 9.77
CA CYS A 173 14.86 0.97 8.97
C CYS A 173 14.12 2.04 8.17
N LEU A 174 13.83 3.19 8.79
CA LEU A 174 13.25 4.34 8.10
C LEU A 174 14.10 4.78 6.91
N MET A 175 15.40 4.99 7.14
CA MET A 175 16.32 5.43 6.10
C MET A 175 16.44 4.41 4.96
N PHE A 176 16.48 3.11 5.30
CA PHE A 176 16.52 2.04 4.31
C PHE A 176 15.29 2.05 3.39
N TRP A 177 14.08 2.14 3.95
CA TRP A 177 12.85 2.14 3.15
C TRP A 177 12.66 3.42 2.34
N ILE A 178 13.13 4.56 2.85
CA ILE A 178 13.18 5.81 2.09
C ILE A 178 14.10 5.64 0.89
N LEU A 179 15.34 5.16 1.06
CA LEU A 179 16.26 4.91 -0.05
C LEU A 179 15.68 3.91 -1.06
N TYR A 180 15.12 2.81 -0.56
CA TYR A 180 14.53 1.76 -1.40
C TYR A 180 13.35 2.26 -2.23
N SER A 181 12.58 3.23 -1.75
CA SER A 181 11.39 3.72 -2.48
C SER A 181 11.71 4.94 -3.36
N THR A 182 12.78 5.68 -3.05
CA THR A 182 13.16 6.91 -3.76
C THR A 182 14.19 6.70 -4.86
N TRP A 183 14.81 5.51 -4.98
CA TRP A 183 15.84 5.24 -5.99
C TRP A 183 15.39 5.54 -7.44
N GLN A 184 14.12 5.27 -7.76
CA GLN A 184 13.51 5.53 -9.07
C GLN A 184 13.52 7.02 -9.45
N PHE A 185 13.56 7.92 -8.47
CA PHE A 185 13.60 9.36 -8.72
C PHE A 185 14.87 9.81 -9.43
N ALA A 186 15.95 9.00 -9.37
CA ALA A 186 17.17 9.25 -10.13
C ALA A 186 16.96 9.17 -11.66
N LEU A 187 15.91 8.48 -12.11
CA LEU A 187 15.56 8.34 -13.52
C LEU A 187 14.70 9.50 -14.03
N PHE A 188 14.15 10.33 -13.13
CA PHE A 188 13.33 11.46 -13.53
C PHE A 188 14.16 12.58 -14.14
N ARG A 189 13.53 13.34 -15.04
CA ARG A 189 14.13 14.47 -15.74
C ARG A 189 13.22 15.67 -15.61
N VAL A 190 13.83 16.85 -15.47
CA VAL A 190 13.11 18.12 -15.51
C VAL A 190 13.23 18.63 -16.94
N LEU A 191 12.10 18.73 -17.64
CA LEU A 191 12.04 19.16 -19.04
C LEU A 191 11.39 20.53 -19.13
N TRP A 192 11.88 21.35 -20.04
CA TRP A 192 11.22 22.60 -20.44
C TRP A 192 10.15 22.27 -21.48
N LEU A 193 8.89 22.50 -21.14
CA LEU A 193 7.75 22.01 -21.94
C LEU A 193 7.75 22.49 -23.41
N PRO A 194 7.96 23.78 -23.74
CA PRO A 194 7.84 24.21 -25.14
C PRO A 194 8.91 23.60 -26.06
N ASP A 195 10.10 23.29 -25.54
CA ASP A 195 11.17 22.65 -26.32
C ASP A 195 10.93 21.14 -26.52
N ASN A 196 10.09 20.54 -25.66
CA ASN A 196 9.82 19.11 -25.63
C ASN A 196 8.34 18.78 -25.91
N ALA A 197 7.62 19.71 -26.53
CA ALA A 197 6.22 19.51 -26.87
C ALA A 197 6.06 18.51 -28.03
N SER A 198 5.01 17.70 -28.01
CA SER A 198 4.66 16.82 -29.13
C SER A 198 4.28 17.63 -30.37
N GLU A 199 4.60 17.11 -31.56
CA GLU A 199 4.26 17.77 -32.83
C GLU A 199 2.74 18.03 -32.93
N LEU A 200 1.94 17.09 -32.44
CA LEU A 200 0.49 17.17 -32.42
C LEU A 200 -0.02 18.31 -31.53
N CYS A 201 0.60 18.55 -30.37
CA CYS A 201 0.23 19.67 -29.51
C CYS A 201 0.70 21.02 -30.05
N GLN A 202 1.86 21.08 -30.72
CA GLN A 202 2.31 22.31 -31.38
C GLN A 202 1.31 22.79 -32.46
N VAL A 203 0.65 21.86 -33.16
CA VAL A 203 -0.33 22.19 -34.22
C VAL A 203 -1.73 22.44 -33.67
N MET A 204 -2.25 21.57 -32.79
CA MET A 204 -3.67 21.61 -32.38
C MET A 204 -3.93 22.36 -31.08
N PHE A 205 -2.92 22.49 -30.21
CA PHE A 205 -3.10 22.96 -28.83
C PHE A 205 -2.01 23.96 -28.42
N GLU A 206 -1.58 24.84 -29.32
CA GLU A 206 -0.54 25.84 -29.06
C GLU A 206 -0.84 26.67 -27.79
N SER A 207 -2.12 27.03 -27.56
CA SER A 207 -2.56 27.77 -26.37
C SER A 207 -2.34 27.02 -25.05
N SER A 208 -2.19 25.69 -25.10
CA SER A 208 -1.93 24.84 -23.93
C SER A 208 -0.45 24.73 -23.59
N ILE A 209 0.45 25.12 -24.51
CA ILE A 209 1.91 25.09 -24.32
C ILE A 209 2.33 26.33 -23.51
N LYS A 210 2.12 26.30 -22.20
CA LYS A 210 2.58 27.35 -21.30
C LYS A 210 4.05 27.10 -20.92
N PRO A 211 4.90 28.14 -20.86
CA PRO A 211 6.30 28.00 -20.45
C PRO A 211 6.36 27.56 -18.97
N ARG A 212 6.56 26.26 -18.74
CA ARG A 212 6.69 25.65 -17.42
C ARG A 212 7.71 24.52 -17.46
N TYR A 213 8.40 24.31 -16.34
CA TYR A 213 9.18 23.09 -16.12
C TYR A 213 8.24 21.97 -15.71
N VAL A 214 8.33 20.83 -16.40
CA VAL A 214 7.59 19.62 -16.07
C VAL A 214 8.56 18.55 -15.57
N LEU A 215 8.17 17.84 -14.52
CA LEU A 215 8.88 16.64 -14.09
C LEU A 215 8.37 15.49 -14.95
N ALA A 216 9.29 14.78 -15.60
CA ALA A 216 8.98 13.75 -16.55
C ALA A 216 9.74 12.46 -16.24
N THR A 217 9.08 11.34 -16.47
CA THR A 217 9.71 10.01 -16.50
C THR A 217 9.77 9.49 -17.93
N PRO A 218 10.80 8.75 -18.33
CA PRO A 218 10.78 8.09 -19.62
C PRO A 218 9.62 7.06 -19.69
N ALA A 219 8.96 6.96 -20.84
CA ALA A 219 7.77 6.13 -21.05
C ALA A 219 8.07 4.63 -20.93
N ASN A 220 9.31 4.21 -21.17
CA ASN A 220 9.75 2.83 -20.96
C ASN A 220 10.06 2.50 -19.49
N LEU A 221 9.90 3.45 -18.55
CA LEU A 221 10.17 3.22 -17.13
C LEU A 221 9.39 2.00 -16.56
N PRO A 222 8.07 1.82 -16.80
CA PRO A 222 7.34 0.65 -16.31
C PRO A 222 7.95 -0.66 -16.80
N GLN A 223 8.32 -0.73 -18.08
CA GLN A 223 8.99 -1.91 -18.64
C GLN A 223 10.37 -2.15 -18.01
N MET A 224 11.13 -1.09 -17.75
CA MET A 224 12.41 -1.18 -17.04
C MET A 224 12.23 -1.66 -15.58
N LEU A 225 11.12 -1.28 -14.94
CA LEU A 225 10.74 -1.69 -13.59
C LEU A 225 9.98 -3.03 -13.53
N SER A 226 9.58 -3.63 -14.65
CA SER A 226 8.94 -4.96 -14.63
C SER A 226 9.83 -6.01 -13.94
N ASN A 227 11.14 -5.96 -14.18
CA ASN A 227 12.12 -6.78 -13.46
C ASN A 227 12.18 -6.46 -11.95
N TRP A 228 11.95 -5.20 -11.57
CA TRP A 228 11.84 -4.79 -10.17
C TRP A 228 10.54 -5.26 -9.53
N GLY A 229 9.45 -5.40 -10.29
CA GLY A 229 8.18 -5.95 -9.83
C GLY A 229 8.34 -7.35 -9.22
N PHE A 230 9.26 -8.18 -9.74
CA PHE A 230 9.58 -9.48 -9.13
C PHE A 230 10.24 -9.34 -7.74
N ILE A 231 11.11 -8.35 -7.54
CA ILE A 231 11.70 -8.06 -6.23
C ILE A 231 10.62 -7.57 -5.27
N GLU A 232 9.73 -6.68 -5.73
CA GLU A 232 8.61 -6.19 -4.92
C GLU A 232 7.66 -7.31 -4.51
N PHE A 233 7.36 -8.23 -5.41
CA PHE A 233 6.63 -9.45 -5.12
C PHE A 233 7.29 -10.26 -4.00
N ILE A 234 8.60 -10.52 -4.10
CA ILE A 234 9.34 -11.25 -3.05
C ILE A 234 9.29 -10.52 -1.73
N VAL A 235 9.49 -9.19 -1.71
CA VAL A 235 9.49 -8.39 -0.48
C VAL A 235 8.11 -8.44 0.19
N ASN A 236 7.02 -8.24 -0.55
CA ASN A 236 5.66 -8.28 -0.02
C ASN A 236 5.25 -9.69 0.42
N PHE A 237 5.63 -10.72 -0.34
CA PHE A 237 5.34 -12.10 0.04
C PHE A 237 6.16 -12.54 1.27
N SER A 238 7.38 -12.03 1.41
CA SER A 238 8.24 -12.33 2.55
C SER A 238 7.64 -11.84 3.87
N SER A 239 7.04 -10.65 3.91
CA SER A 239 6.43 -10.13 5.14
C SER A 239 5.21 -10.95 5.57
N ALA A 240 4.40 -11.40 4.60
CA ALA A 240 3.22 -12.23 4.84
C ALA A 240 3.56 -13.61 5.43
N ILE A 241 4.74 -14.17 5.12
CA ILE A 241 5.19 -15.47 5.66
C ILE A 241 6.01 -15.31 6.95
N ILE A 242 6.95 -14.36 6.97
CA ILE A 242 7.88 -14.18 8.08
C ILE A 242 7.14 -13.82 9.36
N TYR A 243 6.16 -12.93 9.28
CA TYR A 243 5.46 -12.46 10.47
C TYR A 243 4.68 -13.58 11.19
N PRO A 244 3.81 -14.37 10.54
CA PRO A 244 3.12 -15.49 11.19
C PRO A 244 4.06 -16.57 11.72
N LEU A 245 5.15 -16.88 11.00
CA LEU A 245 6.14 -17.84 11.48
C LEU A 245 6.80 -17.37 12.78
N LEU A 246 7.16 -16.08 12.86
CA LEU A 246 7.73 -15.49 14.06
C LEU A 246 6.74 -15.48 15.23
N THR A 247 5.47 -15.15 15.01
CA THR A 247 4.46 -15.12 16.08
C THR A 247 4.10 -16.52 16.57
N ILE A 248 4.03 -17.53 15.69
CA ILE A 248 3.86 -18.94 16.07
C ILE A 248 5.08 -19.42 16.89
N SER A 249 6.29 -19.08 16.46
CA SER A 249 7.52 -19.38 17.22
C SER A 249 7.50 -18.75 18.61
N LEU A 250 7.09 -17.48 18.70
CA LEU A 250 6.90 -16.76 19.97
C LEU A 250 5.85 -17.44 20.85
N LEU A 251 4.72 -17.85 20.28
CA LEU A 251 3.67 -18.57 20.98
C LEU A 251 4.20 -19.89 21.57
N ILE A 252 4.92 -20.69 20.77
CA ILE A 252 5.54 -21.94 21.24
C ILE A 252 6.55 -21.67 22.36
N ALA A 253 7.38 -20.62 22.24
CA ALA A 253 8.34 -20.24 23.26
C ALA A 253 7.65 -19.87 24.58
N LEU A 254 6.58 -19.07 24.52
CA LEU A 254 5.76 -18.70 25.68
C LEU A 254 5.10 -19.92 26.32
N LEU A 255 4.51 -20.82 25.53
CA LEU A 255 3.91 -22.06 26.02
C LEU A 255 4.93 -22.96 26.71
N LYS A 256 6.14 -23.12 26.16
CA LYS A 256 7.23 -23.87 26.79
C LYS A 256 7.64 -23.29 28.14
N ILE A 257 7.74 -21.97 28.24
CA ILE A 257 8.07 -21.28 29.51
C ILE A 257 6.95 -21.48 30.53
N LYS A 258 5.68 -21.37 30.10
CA LYS A 258 4.52 -21.63 30.95
C LYS A 258 4.52 -23.06 31.49
N GLN A 259 4.69 -24.05 30.63
CA GLN A 259 4.76 -25.46 31.04
C GLN A 259 5.88 -25.70 32.06
N ARG A 260 7.06 -25.09 31.86
CA ARG A 260 8.16 -25.16 32.84
C ARG A 260 7.79 -24.53 34.18
N ARG A 261 7.07 -23.41 34.18
CA ARG A 261 6.59 -22.75 35.41
C ARG A 261 5.56 -23.61 36.15
N GLN A 262 4.60 -24.19 35.43
CA GLN A 262 3.58 -25.08 36.00
C GLN A 262 4.19 -26.33 36.65
N ASN A 263 5.27 -26.87 36.07
CA ASN A 263 6.00 -27.99 36.67
C ASN A 263 6.76 -27.60 37.95
N LEU A 264 7.15 -26.33 38.09
CA LEU A 264 7.86 -25.81 39.28
C LEU A 264 6.92 -25.27 40.36
N GLN A 265 5.74 -24.78 39.97
CA GLN A 265 4.75 -24.19 40.86
C GLN A 265 3.47 -25.03 40.84
N ARG A 266 3.34 -25.92 41.83
CA ARG A 266 2.04 -26.50 42.20
C ARG A 266 1.12 -25.37 42.69
N LYS A 267 -0.04 -25.18 42.02
CA LYS A 267 -1.26 -24.43 42.43
C LYS A 267 -1.55 -23.09 41.74
N ASP A 268 -2.51 -23.16 40.81
CA ASP A 268 -3.86 -22.56 40.92
C ASP A 268 -4.04 -21.04 41.06
N THR A 269 -3.04 -20.22 40.72
CA THR A 269 -3.23 -18.75 40.77
C THR A 269 -2.55 -17.95 39.65
N GLU A 270 -2.35 -18.53 38.47
CA GLU A 270 -1.98 -17.71 37.31
C GLU A 270 -3.24 -17.04 36.72
N PRO A 271 -3.30 -15.69 36.65
CA PRO A 271 -4.37 -15.01 35.92
C PRO A 271 -4.37 -15.50 34.47
N ALA A 272 -5.56 -15.68 33.89
CA ALA A 272 -5.73 -16.14 32.52
C ALA A 272 -4.77 -15.38 31.57
N ASP A 273 -4.04 -16.11 30.72
CA ASP A 273 -3.02 -15.57 29.81
C ASP A 273 -3.67 -14.72 28.70
N ASN A 274 -4.08 -13.50 29.08
CA ASN A 274 -4.64 -12.51 28.17
C ASN A 274 -3.65 -12.15 27.06
N THR A 275 -2.34 -12.18 27.36
CA THR A 275 -1.26 -11.92 26.39
C THR A 275 -1.22 -12.97 25.28
N THR A 276 -1.38 -14.25 25.62
CA THR A 276 -1.37 -15.34 24.62
C THR A 276 -2.57 -15.22 23.69
N LYS A 277 -3.75 -14.95 24.26
CA LYS A 277 -4.98 -14.71 23.48
C LYS A 277 -4.84 -13.48 22.57
N LEU A 278 -4.23 -12.41 23.08
CA LEU A 278 -3.97 -11.18 22.32
C LEU A 278 -3.02 -11.42 21.14
N ILE A 279 -1.90 -12.11 21.35
CA ILE A 279 -0.93 -12.41 20.28
C ILE A 279 -1.57 -13.28 19.20
N LEU A 280 -2.38 -14.26 19.60
CA LEU A 280 -3.11 -15.12 18.66
C LEU A 280 -4.12 -14.30 17.85
N PHE A 281 -4.89 -13.44 18.49
CA PHE A 281 -5.85 -12.57 17.81
C PHE A 281 -5.16 -11.67 16.78
N MET A 282 -4.08 -10.99 17.18
CA MET A 282 -3.28 -10.12 16.30
C MET A 282 -2.70 -10.89 15.11
N THR A 283 -2.26 -12.14 15.32
CA THR A 283 -1.71 -12.98 14.24
C THR A 283 -2.80 -13.36 13.24
N ILE A 284 -3.99 -13.77 13.70
CA ILE A 284 -5.09 -14.13 12.82
C ILE A 284 -5.53 -12.93 11.99
N THR A 285 -5.71 -11.75 12.61
CA THR A 285 -6.08 -10.53 11.90
C THR A 285 -5.02 -10.12 10.88
N PHE A 286 -3.73 -10.25 11.22
CA PHE A 286 -2.64 -9.93 10.30
C PHE A 286 -2.61 -10.89 9.10
N VAL A 287 -2.75 -12.20 9.32
CA VAL A 287 -2.78 -13.20 8.23
C VAL A 287 -3.96 -12.95 7.30
N LEU A 288 -5.13 -12.58 7.84
CA LEU A 288 -6.30 -12.27 7.01
C LEU A 288 -6.10 -10.98 6.22
N SER A 289 -5.57 -9.93 6.83
CA SER A 289 -5.32 -8.63 6.17
C SER A 289 -4.25 -8.74 5.10
N GLU A 290 -3.04 -9.14 5.50
CA GLU A 290 -1.86 -9.16 4.62
C GLU A 290 -1.87 -10.37 3.69
N GLY A 291 -2.44 -11.49 4.11
CA GLY A 291 -2.62 -12.65 3.22
C GLY A 291 -3.55 -12.31 2.06
N LEU A 292 -4.63 -11.57 2.32
CA LEU A 292 -5.55 -11.13 1.27
C LEU A 292 -4.90 -10.08 0.35
N SER A 293 -4.17 -9.12 0.93
CA SER A 293 -3.40 -8.12 0.17
C SER A 293 -2.34 -8.77 -0.73
N GLY A 294 -1.55 -9.71 -0.20
CA GLY A 294 -0.55 -10.45 -0.95
C GLY A 294 -1.15 -11.33 -2.05
N PHE A 295 -2.31 -11.94 -1.79
CA PHE A 295 -3.05 -12.68 -2.82
C PHE A 295 -3.55 -11.75 -3.93
N ASN A 296 -4.08 -10.57 -3.59
CA ASN A 296 -4.50 -9.57 -4.57
C ASN A 296 -3.32 -9.09 -5.44
N ALA A 297 -2.16 -8.84 -4.83
CA ALA A 297 -0.95 -8.46 -5.57
C ALA A 297 -0.49 -9.56 -6.53
N LEU A 298 -0.56 -10.84 -6.11
CA LEU A 298 -0.26 -11.97 -6.99
C LEU A 298 -1.24 -12.03 -8.18
N LEU A 299 -2.54 -11.82 -7.93
CA LEU A 299 -3.55 -11.82 -8.96
C LEU A 299 -3.32 -10.70 -9.98
N MET A 300 -3.06 -9.47 -9.51
CA MET A 300 -2.73 -8.34 -10.36
C MET A 300 -1.48 -8.57 -11.22
N TYR A 301 -0.40 -9.11 -10.63
CA TYR A 301 0.81 -9.45 -11.38
C TYR A 301 0.56 -10.48 -12.50
N ASN A 302 -0.29 -11.49 -12.24
CA ASN A 302 -0.64 -12.46 -13.27
C ASN A 302 -1.50 -11.83 -14.36
N ILE A 303 -2.42 -10.92 -14.02
CA ILE A 303 -3.23 -10.19 -15.01
C ILE A 303 -2.34 -9.32 -15.91
N GLU A 304 -1.46 -8.50 -15.33
CA GLU A 304 -0.55 -7.62 -16.08
C GLU A 304 0.36 -8.42 -17.01
N LYS A 305 0.85 -9.58 -16.54
CA LYS A 305 1.64 -10.49 -17.37
C LYS A 305 0.83 -11.17 -18.47
N ILE A 306 -0.46 -11.43 -18.26
CA ILE A 306 -1.34 -11.94 -19.31
C ILE A 306 -1.57 -10.85 -20.36
N GLU A 307 -1.78 -9.61 -19.94
CA GLU A 307 -1.95 -8.44 -20.82
C GLU A 307 -0.71 -8.19 -21.69
N GLU A 308 0.50 -8.24 -21.10
CA GLU A 308 1.76 -8.13 -21.87
C GLU A 308 1.93 -9.25 -22.91
N ASN A 309 1.40 -10.45 -22.65
CA ASN A 309 1.52 -11.59 -23.57
C ASN A 309 0.37 -11.66 -24.59
N CYS A 310 -0.70 -10.90 -24.42
CA CYS A 310 -1.90 -10.91 -25.26
C CYS A 310 -2.46 -9.48 -25.41
N PRO A 311 -1.84 -8.62 -26.24
CA PRO A 311 -2.32 -7.25 -26.45
C PRO A 311 -3.69 -7.19 -27.14
N ASP A 312 -4.17 -8.28 -27.75
CA ASP A 312 -5.43 -8.33 -28.50
C ASP A 312 -6.67 -8.66 -27.62
N PHE A 313 -6.55 -8.63 -26.29
CA PHE A 313 -7.65 -9.00 -25.35
C PHE A 313 -8.33 -7.81 -24.65
N VAL A 314 -8.02 -6.56 -25.03
CA VAL A 314 -8.68 -5.32 -24.60
C VAL A 314 -9.01 -4.47 -25.81
#